data_AF-A0A2J4YHH4-F1
#
_entry.id   AF-A0A2J4YHH4-F1
#
_cell.length_a   1.000
_cell.length_b   1.000
_cell.length_c   1.000
_cell.angle_alpha   90.00
_cell.angle_beta   90.00
_cell.angle_gamma   90.00
#
_symmetry.space_group_name_H-M   'P 1'
#
loop_
_entity.id
_entity.type
_entity.pdbx_description
1 polymer ?
#
loop_
_entity_poly.entity_id
_entity_poly.type
_entity_poly.pdbx_seq_one_letter_code
_entity_poly.pdbx_strand_id
1 'polypeptide(L)'
;MQQINFYRQRVAINVLAKDIANARDIYDAAEGHAAIGVLSAQFASVEEGVQEVKRWMAEIPSISVGLGAGDPAQYYKAAMIASALHPAHVNQTFTGSGFAAGALAATGGQQTCINALVSPTGTPGEVLISTGVSSCQGTPARVSCDAAVRMMQDMGAHAAKFFPMGGEKSLPELYML
;
A
#
# COMPACT_ATOMS: atom_id res chain seq x y z
N MET A 1 -10.00 15.76 2.84
CA MET A 1 -8.88 14.80 3.01
C MET A 1 -9.47 13.42 3.11
N GLN A 2 -8.92 12.45 2.39
CA GLN A 2 -9.41 11.07 2.40
C GLN A 2 -8.82 10.28 3.58
N GLN A 3 -9.58 9.34 4.12
CA GLN A 3 -9.14 8.45 5.19
C GLN A 3 -9.79 7.07 5.04
N ILE A 4 -9.15 6.03 5.56
CA ILE A 4 -9.74 4.68 5.61
C ILE A 4 -10.79 4.66 6.72
N ASN A 5 -12.03 4.33 6.40
CA ASN A 5 -13.10 4.14 7.38
C ASN A 5 -13.09 2.69 7.88
N PHE A 6 -12.48 2.44 9.04
CA PHE A 6 -12.43 1.10 9.62
C PHE A 6 -13.75 0.71 10.29
N TYR A 7 -14.31 -0.44 9.91
CA TYR A 7 -15.45 -1.05 10.59
C TYR A 7 -15.09 -1.30 12.05
N ARG A 8 -15.86 -0.67 12.95
CA ARG A 8 -15.66 -0.67 14.41
C ARG A 8 -14.22 -0.32 14.83
N GLN A 9 -13.52 0.52 14.07
CA GLN A 9 -12.12 0.90 14.31
C GLN A 9 -11.14 -0.30 14.23
N ARG A 10 -11.48 -1.35 13.46
CA ARG A 10 -10.69 -2.59 13.41
C ARG A 10 -10.33 -3.08 12.00
N VAL A 11 -11.29 -3.11 11.08
CA VAL A 11 -11.11 -3.79 9.78
C VAL A 11 -11.65 -2.92 8.65
N ALA A 12 -10.91 -2.87 7.54
CA ALA A 12 -11.39 -2.37 6.27
C ALA A 12 -10.89 -3.30 5.17
N ILE A 13 -11.67 -3.47 4.10
CA ILE A 13 -11.23 -4.24 2.94
C ILE A 13 -10.44 -3.35 1.98
N ASN A 14 -9.41 -3.88 1.33
CA ASN A 14 -8.70 -3.20 0.24
C ASN A 14 -8.88 -4.02 -1.04
N VAL A 15 -9.60 -3.46 -2.01
CA VAL A 15 -10.03 -4.18 -3.22
C VAL A 15 -9.87 -3.29 -4.46
N LEU A 16 -9.59 -3.91 -5.60
CA LEU A 16 -9.51 -3.21 -6.87
C LEU A 16 -10.91 -2.94 -7.42
N ALA A 17 -11.03 -1.87 -8.20
CA ALA A 17 -12.20 -1.59 -9.02
C ALA A 17 -11.77 -1.40 -10.48
N LYS A 18 -12.61 -1.84 -11.41
CA LYS A 18 -12.33 -1.73 -12.86
C LYS A 18 -12.64 -0.34 -13.43
N ASP A 19 -13.57 0.38 -12.80
CA ASP A 19 -14.02 1.72 -13.18
C ASP A 19 -14.70 2.40 -11.97
N ILE A 20 -15.05 3.69 -12.10
CA ILE A 20 -15.66 4.50 -11.03
C ILE A 20 -17.05 3.98 -10.65
N ALA A 21 -17.84 3.45 -11.59
CA ALA A 21 -19.16 2.93 -11.29
C ALA A 21 -19.04 1.69 -10.38
N ASN A 22 -18.16 0.76 -10.73
CA ASN A 22 -17.84 -0.40 -9.91
C ASN A 22 -17.22 0.00 -8.56
N ALA A 23 -16.41 1.06 -8.52
CA ALA A 23 -15.87 1.58 -7.27
C ALA A 23 -16.96 2.05 -6.30
N ARG A 24 -18.01 2.73 -6.81
CA ARG A 24 -19.18 3.11 -6.01
C ARG A 24 -19.93 1.89 -5.51
N ASP A 25 -20.23 0.94 -6.39
CA ASP A 25 -20.93 -0.30 -6.02
C ASP A 25 -20.19 -1.05 -4.90
N ILE A 26 -18.87 -1.15 -4.99
CA ILE A 26 -18.03 -1.78 -3.96
C ILE A 26 -18.07 -0.98 -2.65
N TYR A 27 -17.91 0.34 -2.73
CA TYR A 27 -17.86 1.19 -1.54
C TYR A 27 -19.19 1.16 -0.78
N ASP A 28 -20.31 1.21 -1.50
CA ASP A 28 -21.66 1.11 -0.95
C ASP A 28 -21.91 -0.30 -0.35
N ALA A 29 -21.52 -1.36 -1.06
CA ALA A 29 -21.65 -2.73 -0.56
C ALA A 29 -20.79 -3.00 0.68
N ALA A 30 -19.68 -2.29 0.84
CA ALA A 30 -18.84 -2.34 2.03
C ALA A 30 -19.33 -1.41 3.17
N GLU A 31 -20.47 -0.73 3.01
CA GLU A 31 -20.98 0.28 3.94
C GLU A 31 -19.92 1.37 4.23
N GLY A 32 -19.12 1.70 3.23
CA GLY A 32 -18.00 2.64 3.30
C GLY A 32 -16.73 2.11 3.95
N HIS A 33 -16.69 0.83 4.39
CA HIS A 33 -15.55 0.21 5.05
C HIS A 33 -14.52 -0.41 4.10
N ALA A 34 -14.20 0.33 3.02
CA ALA A 34 -13.28 -0.10 1.98
C ALA A 34 -12.24 0.98 1.62
N ALA A 35 -11.08 0.54 1.14
CA ALA A 35 -10.14 1.35 0.38
C ALA A 35 -10.07 0.82 -1.05
N ILE A 36 -10.40 1.67 -2.02
CA ILE A 36 -10.53 1.26 -3.43
C ILE A 36 -9.21 1.46 -4.16
N GLY A 37 -8.67 0.35 -4.67
CA GLY A 37 -7.37 0.29 -5.31
C GLY A 37 -7.38 0.83 -6.73
N VAL A 38 -6.53 1.82 -6.99
CA VAL A 38 -6.21 2.34 -8.34
C VAL A 38 -4.72 2.10 -8.61
N LEU A 39 -4.37 1.43 -9.69
CA LEU A 39 -3.02 0.92 -9.92
C LEU A 39 -2.16 1.89 -10.73
N SER A 40 -1.03 2.32 -10.16
CA SER A 40 -0.09 3.22 -10.84
C SER A 40 0.57 2.57 -12.07
N ALA A 41 0.68 1.24 -12.12
CA ALA A 41 1.13 0.50 -13.30
C ALA A 41 0.29 0.75 -14.56
N GLN A 42 -0.96 1.22 -14.43
CA GLN A 42 -1.84 1.48 -15.57
C GLN A 42 -1.54 2.82 -16.27
N PHE A 43 -0.75 3.69 -15.65
CA PHE A 43 -0.44 5.03 -16.16
C PHE A 43 0.97 5.09 -16.74
N ALA A 44 1.14 5.81 -17.85
CA ALA A 44 2.44 6.03 -18.47
C ALA A 44 3.32 6.98 -17.65
N SER A 45 2.73 7.95 -16.93
CA SER A 45 3.46 8.94 -16.13
C SER A 45 2.80 9.25 -14.77
N VAL A 46 3.48 10.05 -13.95
CA VAL A 46 2.92 10.56 -12.68
C VAL A 46 1.76 11.50 -12.96
N GLU A 47 1.89 12.38 -13.95
CA GLU A 47 0.89 13.39 -14.31
C GLU A 47 -0.42 12.74 -14.75
N GLU A 48 -0.35 11.71 -15.61
CA GLU A 48 -1.51 10.93 -16.01
C GLU A 48 -2.16 10.26 -14.79
N GLY A 49 -1.37 9.63 -13.92
CA GLY A 49 -1.87 9.01 -12.70
C GLY A 49 -2.49 10.00 -11.73
N VAL A 50 -1.96 11.22 -11.62
CA VAL A 50 -2.55 12.30 -10.82
C VAL A 50 -3.90 12.74 -11.40
N GLN A 51 -3.99 12.91 -12.73
CA GLN A 51 -5.26 13.27 -13.37
C GLN A 51 -6.32 12.21 -13.14
N GLU A 52 -5.98 10.93 -13.33
CA GLU A 52 -6.94 9.84 -13.16
C GLU A 52 -7.32 9.63 -11.70
N VAL A 53 -6.34 9.52 -10.78
CA VAL A 53 -6.66 9.34 -9.35
C VAL A 53 -7.47 10.51 -8.81
N LYS A 54 -7.24 11.74 -9.28
CA LYS A 54 -8.07 12.91 -8.90
C LYS A 54 -9.52 12.75 -9.32
N ARG A 55 -9.80 12.20 -10.51
CA ARG A 55 -11.18 11.90 -10.96
C ARG A 55 -11.84 10.87 -10.05
N TRP A 56 -11.12 9.82 -9.66
CA TRP A 56 -11.61 8.79 -8.75
C TRP A 56 -11.90 9.36 -7.35
N MET A 57 -10.99 10.18 -6.82
CA MET A 57 -11.13 10.80 -5.50
C MET A 57 -12.30 11.78 -5.39
N ALA A 58 -12.78 12.34 -6.51
CA ALA A 58 -13.97 13.18 -6.53
C ALA A 58 -15.26 12.39 -6.22
N GLU A 59 -15.23 11.08 -6.46
CA GLU A 59 -16.42 10.22 -6.40
C GLU A 59 -16.34 9.17 -5.28
N ILE A 60 -15.13 8.79 -4.87
CA ILE A 60 -14.88 7.70 -3.93
C ILE A 60 -14.13 8.26 -2.71
N PRO A 61 -14.69 8.18 -1.48
CA PRO A 61 -14.09 8.81 -0.30
C PRO A 61 -12.76 8.21 0.19
N SER A 62 -12.43 6.98 -0.24
CA SER A 62 -11.29 6.22 0.24
C SER A 62 -10.56 5.52 -0.90
N ILE A 63 -9.56 6.19 -1.48
CA ILE A 63 -8.70 5.64 -2.52
C ILE A 63 -7.42 5.06 -1.92
N SER A 64 -7.00 3.93 -2.46
CA SER A 64 -5.73 3.26 -2.22
C SER A 64 -4.90 3.27 -3.50
N VAL A 65 -3.87 4.11 -3.59
CA VAL A 65 -2.94 4.06 -4.74
C VAL A 65 -2.08 2.80 -4.63
N GLY A 66 -2.14 1.95 -5.64
CA GLY A 66 -1.48 0.63 -5.69
C GLY A 66 -0.32 0.61 -6.67
N LEU A 67 0.66 -0.27 -6.44
CA LEU A 67 1.76 -0.50 -7.39
C LEU A 67 1.26 -1.25 -8.64
N GLY A 68 0.51 -2.33 -8.43
CA GLY A 68 0.20 -3.36 -9.43
C GLY A 68 1.03 -4.61 -9.18
N ALA A 69 0.39 -5.68 -8.68
CA ALA A 69 1.04 -6.94 -8.29
C ALA A 69 2.25 -6.84 -7.33
N GLY A 70 2.47 -5.70 -6.68
CA GLY A 70 3.65 -5.47 -5.84
C GLY A 70 4.92 -5.12 -6.63
N ASP A 71 4.80 -4.74 -7.90
CA ASP A 71 5.94 -4.38 -8.76
C ASP A 71 6.75 -3.22 -8.14
N PRO A 72 8.01 -3.46 -7.74
CA PRO A 72 8.85 -2.44 -7.13
C PRO A 72 9.15 -1.29 -8.08
N ALA A 73 9.13 -1.47 -9.40
CA ALA A 73 9.40 -0.39 -10.35
C ALA A 73 8.38 0.76 -10.26
N GLN A 74 7.19 0.49 -9.72
CA GLN A 74 6.12 1.48 -9.59
C GLN A 74 6.19 2.32 -8.31
N TYR A 75 7.16 2.05 -7.42
CA TYR A 75 7.25 2.68 -6.09
C TYR A 75 7.22 4.21 -6.18
N TYR A 76 8.03 4.78 -7.08
CA TYR A 76 8.15 6.22 -7.28
C TYR A 76 6.83 6.81 -7.77
N LYS A 77 6.23 6.20 -8.80
CA LYS A 77 4.99 6.68 -9.41
C LYS A 77 3.85 6.70 -8.39
N ALA A 78 3.67 5.62 -7.63
CA ALA A 78 2.64 5.54 -6.59
C ALA A 78 2.85 6.58 -5.48
N ALA A 79 4.09 6.76 -5.02
CA ALA A 79 4.42 7.74 -3.99
C ALA A 79 4.17 9.19 -4.46
N MET A 80 4.56 9.52 -5.69
CA MET A 80 4.38 10.88 -6.23
C MET A 80 2.91 11.20 -6.52
N ILE A 81 2.12 10.23 -7.01
CA ILE A 81 0.67 10.40 -7.15
C ILE A 81 0.03 10.64 -5.77
N ALA A 82 0.41 9.84 -4.77
CA ALA A 82 -0.10 10.00 -3.41
C ALA A 82 0.31 11.34 -2.78
N SER A 83 1.56 11.76 -2.96
CA SER A 83 2.07 13.06 -2.50
C SER A 83 1.32 14.25 -3.12
N ALA A 84 0.88 14.13 -4.37
CA ALA A 84 0.12 15.21 -5.04
C ALA A 84 -1.34 15.32 -4.59
N LEU A 85 -1.96 14.22 -4.14
CA LEU A 85 -3.42 14.13 -3.97
C LEU A 85 -3.89 13.77 -2.55
N HIS A 86 -3.01 13.22 -1.72
CA HIS A 86 -3.29 12.80 -0.34
C HIS A 86 -4.48 11.81 -0.24
N PRO A 87 -4.39 10.64 -0.91
CA PRO A 87 -5.41 9.60 -0.85
C PRO A 87 -5.51 8.99 0.56
N ALA A 88 -6.52 8.17 0.82
CA ALA A 88 -6.65 7.47 2.11
C ALA A 88 -5.46 6.53 2.38
N HIS A 89 -4.92 5.92 1.32
CA HIS A 89 -3.88 4.90 1.43
C HIS A 89 -2.95 4.88 0.21
N VAL A 90 -1.70 4.49 0.42
CA VAL A 90 -0.72 4.16 -0.62
C VAL A 90 -0.01 2.85 -0.30
N ASN A 91 0.10 2.00 -1.31
CA ASN A 91 0.89 0.77 -1.23
C ASN A 91 2.34 1.05 -1.57
N GLN A 92 3.27 0.52 -0.77
CA GLN A 92 4.69 0.64 -1.04
C GLN A 92 5.45 -0.67 -0.81
N THR A 93 6.60 -0.76 -1.46
CA THR A 93 7.63 -1.74 -1.09
C THR A 93 8.25 -1.36 0.24
N PHE A 94 8.99 -2.28 0.86
CA PHE A 94 9.65 -1.99 2.14
C PHE A 94 10.56 -0.76 2.04
N THR A 95 11.43 -0.70 1.04
CA THR A 95 12.32 0.47 0.86
C THR A 95 11.60 1.69 0.29
N GLY A 96 10.46 1.50 -0.37
CA GLY A 96 9.67 2.58 -0.96
C GLY A 96 8.81 3.33 0.07
N SER A 97 8.50 2.73 1.22
CA SER A 97 7.64 3.34 2.22
C SER A 97 8.27 4.60 2.82
N GLY A 98 9.58 4.60 3.10
CA GLY A 98 10.31 5.78 3.57
C GLY A 98 10.29 6.93 2.56
N PHE A 99 10.45 6.62 1.28
CA PHE A 99 10.32 7.62 0.20
C PHE A 99 8.92 8.22 0.16
N ALA A 100 7.87 7.38 0.23
CA ALA A 100 6.49 7.86 0.24
C ALA A 100 6.19 8.73 1.47
N ALA A 101 6.67 8.34 2.65
CA ALA A 101 6.50 9.13 3.88
C ALA A 101 7.11 10.52 3.75
N GLY A 102 8.35 10.63 3.25
CA GLY A 102 8.99 11.91 3.00
C GLY A 102 8.27 12.76 1.94
N ALA A 103 7.86 12.14 0.83
CA ALA A 103 7.14 12.83 -0.24
C ALA A 103 5.76 13.35 0.23
N LEU A 104 5.03 12.58 1.03
CA LEU A 104 3.77 13.01 1.64
C LEU A 104 3.99 14.14 2.66
N ALA A 105 5.02 14.04 3.48
CA ALA A 105 5.35 15.08 4.45
C ALA A 105 5.66 16.43 3.78
N ALA A 106 6.37 16.41 2.65
CA ALA A 106 6.72 17.60 1.89
C ALA A 106 5.51 18.36 1.31
N THR A 107 4.37 17.68 1.16
CA THR A 107 3.15 18.26 0.56
C THR A 107 1.98 18.36 1.53
N GLY A 108 2.17 18.02 2.81
CA GLY A 108 1.09 18.07 3.82
C GLY A 108 0.16 16.85 3.84
N GLY A 109 0.56 15.74 3.22
CA GLY A 109 -0.22 14.51 3.07
C GLY A 109 -0.04 13.46 4.17
N GLN A 110 0.49 13.82 5.34
CA GLN A 110 0.88 12.87 6.40
C GLN A 110 -0.27 11.99 6.94
N GLN A 111 -1.53 12.33 6.66
CA GLN A 111 -2.69 11.49 7.02
C GLN A 111 -2.89 10.27 6.11
N THR A 112 -2.22 10.21 4.96
CA THR A 112 -2.28 9.07 4.04
C THR A 112 -1.65 7.84 4.71
N CYS A 113 -2.39 6.74 4.85
CA CYS A 113 -1.83 5.50 5.38
C CYS A 113 -0.86 4.86 4.38
N ILE A 114 0.31 4.46 4.86
CA ILE A 114 1.37 3.83 4.04
C ILE A 114 1.56 2.40 4.52
N ASN A 115 1.45 1.42 3.64
CA ASN A 115 1.92 0.06 3.95
C ASN A 115 3.34 -0.18 3.45
N ALA A 116 4.01 -1.19 4.00
CA ALA A 116 5.33 -1.65 3.56
C ALA A 116 5.27 -3.14 3.22
N LEU A 117 5.58 -3.49 1.97
CA LEU A 117 5.56 -4.87 1.49
C LEU A 117 6.69 -5.70 2.11
N VAL A 118 6.30 -6.77 2.80
CA VAL A 118 7.17 -7.83 3.29
C VAL A 118 6.64 -9.18 2.82
N SER A 119 7.52 -10.16 2.64
CA SER A 119 7.15 -11.46 2.10
C SER A 119 7.41 -12.60 3.08
N PRO A 120 6.59 -13.67 3.06
CA PRO A 120 6.89 -14.91 3.78
C PRO A 120 8.23 -15.49 3.32
N THR A 121 8.85 -16.26 4.18
CA THR A 121 10.19 -16.81 3.97
C THR A 121 10.25 -18.33 4.09
N GLY A 122 9.16 -18.95 4.56
CA GLY A 122 9.04 -20.34 4.96
C GLY A 122 9.33 -20.57 6.45
N THR A 123 9.66 -19.52 7.21
CA THR A 123 10.07 -19.61 8.62
C THR A 123 9.21 -18.67 9.48
N PRO A 124 8.36 -19.20 10.38
CA PRO A 124 7.57 -18.36 11.29
C PRO A 124 8.46 -17.45 12.15
N GLY A 125 8.06 -16.18 12.28
CA GLY A 125 8.83 -15.14 12.99
C GLY A 125 9.87 -14.42 12.13
N GLU A 126 10.07 -14.83 10.88
CA GLU A 126 10.95 -14.19 9.90
C GLU A 126 10.16 -13.61 8.72
N VAL A 127 10.61 -12.46 8.20
CA VAL A 127 10.09 -11.87 6.96
C VAL A 127 11.21 -11.42 6.03
N LEU A 128 10.93 -11.41 4.74
CA LEU A 128 11.80 -10.87 3.70
C LEU A 128 11.48 -9.39 3.47
N ILE A 129 12.48 -8.52 3.64
CA ILE A 129 12.35 -7.06 3.48
C ILE A 129 13.03 -6.52 2.20
N SER A 130 13.78 -7.35 1.48
CA SER A 130 14.42 -6.98 0.21
C SER A 130 13.41 -6.96 -0.95
N THR A 131 12.41 -6.08 -0.85
CA THR A 131 11.25 -5.99 -1.75
C THR A 131 11.27 -4.75 -2.65
N GLY A 132 12.35 -3.97 -2.62
CA GLY A 132 12.55 -2.77 -3.43
C GLY A 132 13.22 -3.06 -4.78
N VAL A 133 13.37 -2.04 -5.63
CA VAL A 133 13.85 -2.18 -7.02
C VAL A 133 15.22 -2.85 -7.09
N SER A 134 16.20 -2.34 -6.34
CA SER A 134 17.55 -2.91 -6.33
C SER A 134 17.64 -4.11 -5.39
N SER A 135 17.01 -4.02 -4.21
CA SER A 135 17.13 -5.06 -3.18
C SER A 135 16.50 -6.39 -3.60
N CYS A 136 15.46 -6.40 -4.44
CA CYS A 136 14.85 -7.64 -4.92
C CYS A 136 15.72 -8.42 -5.92
N GLN A 137 16.77 -7.80 -6.48
CA GLN A 137 17.73 -8.45 -7.37
C GLN A 137 18.96 -8.98 -6.63
N GLY A 138 19.12 -8.61 -5.36
CA GLY A 138 20.28 -8.96 -4.54
C GLY A 138 20.04 -10.16 -3.63
N THR A 139 20.95 -10.33 -2.67
CA THR A 139 20.82 -11.33 -1.62
C THR A 139 19.55 -11.06 -0.78
N PRO A 140 18.66 -12.06 -0.61
CA PRO A 140 17.46 -11.93 0.22
C PRO A 140 17.76 -11.42 1.63
N ALA A 141 17.17 -10.29 2.02
CA ALA A 141 17.30 -9.74 3.36
C ALA A 141 16.18 -10.28 4.25
N ARG A 142 16.50 -11.33 5.01
CA ARG A 142 15.61 -11.99 5.97
C ARG A 142 15.87 -11.46 7.37
N VAL A 143 14.82 -11.02 8.06
CA VAL A 143 14.90 -10.41 9.40
C VAL A 143 13.76 -10.91 10.27
N SER A 144 13.87 -10.75 11.60
CA SER A 144 12.75 -11.03 12.49
C SER A 144 11.57 -10.08 12.23
N CYS A 145 10.35 -10.53 12.53
CA CYS A 145 9.14 -9.70 12.42
C CYS A 145 9.26 -8.42 13.26
N ASP A 146 9.78 -8.51 14.50
CA ASP A 146 10.01 -7.35 15.37
C ASP A 146 10.97 -6.32 14.73
N ALA A 147 12.08 -6.78 14.15
CA ALA A 147 13.02 -5.89 13.46
C ALA A 147 12.38 -5.22 12.24
N ALA A 148 11.61 -5.97 11.44
CA ALA A 148 10.90 -5.41 10.30
C ALA A 148 9.88 -4.34 10.73
N VAL A 149 9.08 -4.59 11.78
CA VAL A 149 8.09 -3.63 12.29
C VAL A 149 8.76 -2.35 12.80
N ARG A 150 9.87 -2.46 13.54
CA ARG A 150 10.64 -1.28 14.01
C ARG A 150 11.16 -0.46 12.83
N MET A 151 11.74 -1.10 11.82
CA MET A 151 12.21 -0.42 10.62
C MET A 151 11.05 0.23 9.83
N MET A 152 9.88 -0.41 9.77
CA MET A 152 8.69 0.19 9.18
C MET A 152 8.28 1.48 9.91
N GLN A 153 8.30 1.47 11.24
CA GLN A 153 8.01 2.65 12.06
C GLN A 153 9.03 3.77 11.83
N ASP A 154 10.32 3.45 11.79
CA ASP A 154 11.40 4.40 11.50
C ASP A 154 11.22 5.06 10.11
N MET A 155 10.73 4.29 9.14
CA MET A 155 10.43 4.76 7.78
C MET A 155 9.07 5.48 7.66
N GLY A 156 8.28 5.58 8.72
CA GLY A 156 6.96 6.23 8.69
C GLY A 156 5.86 5.38 8.01
N ALA A 157 6.04 4.07 7.92
CA ALA A 157 4.98 3.17 7.48
C ALA A 157 4.00 2.86 8.65
N HIS A 158 2.76 2.55 8.28
CA HIS A 158 1.64 2.36 9.20
C HIS A 158 1.20 0.89 9.30
N ALA A 159 1.55 0.06 8.31
CA ALA A 159 1.14 -1.34 8.26
C ALA A 159 2.14 -2.19 7.47
N ALA A 160 2.27 -3.46 7.85
CA ALA A 160 2.89 -4.48 7.02
C ALA A 160 1.91 -4.94 5.93
N LYS A 161 2.37 -5.02 4.68
CA LYS A 161 1.67 -5.73 3.61
C LYS A 161 2.35 -7.08 3.40
N PHE A 162 1.80 -8.12 4.03
CA PHE A 162 2.31 -9.48 3.93
C PHE A 162 1.90 -10.11 2.59
N PHE A 163 2.84 -10.18 1.65
CA PHE A 163 2.56 -10.61 0.27
C PHE A 163 3.78 -11.27 -0.39
N PRO A 164 3.61 -12.34 -1.18
CA PRO A 164 2.37 -13.08 -1.45
C PRO A 164 2.09 -14.16 -0.40
N MET A 165 0.87 -14.23 0.15
CA MET A 165 0.50 -15.22 1.17
C MET A 165 0.23 -16.63 0.64
N GLY A 166 -0.16 -16.76 -0.63
CA GLY A 166 -0.57 -18.05 -1.20
C GLY A 166 -1.85 -18.62 -0.58
N GLY A 167 -2.80 -17.78 -0.18
CA GLY A 167 -3.99 -18.20 0.56
C GLY A 167 -3.62 -18.55 2.00
N GLU A 168 -3.88 -19.79 2.41
CA GLU A 168 -3.61 -20.25 3.77
C GLU A 168 -2.18 -20.80 3.98
N LYS A 169 -1.37 -20.90 2.91
CA LYS A 169 -0.04 -21.53 2.94
C LYS A 169 0.90 -20.92 3.98
N SER A 170 0.88 -19.59 4.12
CA SER A 170 1.73 -18.86 5.08
C SER A 170 0.97 -18.41 6.34
N LEU A 171 -0.15 -19.05 6.70
CA LEU A 171 -0.85 -18.74 7.97
C LEU A 171 0.05 -18.87 9.21
N PRO A 172 0.88 -19.91 9.36
CA PRO A 172 1.76 -20.02 10.52
C PRO A 172 2.77 -18.86 10.62
N GLU A 173 3.21 -18.33 9.48
CA GLU A 173 4.10 -17.17 9.44
C GLU A 173 3.36 -15.88 9.77
N LEU A 174 2.14 -15.71 9.23
CA LEU A 174 1.30 -14.53 9.50
C LEU A 174 0.94 -14.39 10.99
N TYR A 175 0.68 -15.50 11.69
CA TYR A 175 0.38 -15.43 13.14
C TYR A 175 1.53 -14.87 13.99
N MET A 176 2.74 -14.82 13.44
CA MET A 176 3.93 -14.31 14.12
C MET A 176 4.31 -12.88 13.71
N LEU A 177 3.67 -12.32 12.69
CA LEU A 177 3.91 -10.96 12.19
C LEU A 177 3.02 -9.94 12.90
#